data_AF-A0A9D6K5N4-F1
#
_entry.id   AF-A0A9D6K5N4-F1
#
_cell.length_a   1.000
_cell.length_b   1.000
_cell.length_c   1.000
_cell.angle_alpha   90.00
_cell.angle_beta   90.00
_cell.angle_gamma   90.00
#
_symmetry.space_group_name_H-M   'P 1'
#
loop_
_entity.id
_entity.type
_entity.pdbx_description
1 polymer ?
#
loop_
_entity_poly.entity_id
_entity_poly.type
_entity_poly.pdbx_seq_one_letter_code
_entity_poly.pdbx_strand_id
1 'polypeptide(L)' 'MDATQGRKTRSIIITDSDHIILSGIQVETITQRITSGKPAAYPVEGE' A
#
# COMPACT_ATOMS: atom_id res chain seq x y z
N MET A 1 12.88 -17.39 0.26
CA MET A 1 11.42 -17.37 0.13
C MET A 1 11.08 -16.53 -1.08
N ASP A 2 10.35 -17.07 -2.05
CA ASP A 2 9.85 -16.29 -3.18
C ASP A 2 8.43 -15.82 -2.87
N ALA A 3 8.29 -14.53 -2.57
CA ALA A 3 7.02 -13.91 -2.20
C ALA A 3 6.26 -13.38 -3.43
N THR A 4 6.81 -13.50 -4.64
CA THR A 4 6.21 -12.89 -5.83
C THR A 4 5.03 -13.68 -6.38
N GLN A 5 4.91 -14.99 -6.05
CA GLN A 5 3.80 -15.87 -6.47
C GLN A 5 3.38 -15.65 -7.94
N GLY A 6 4.35 -15.42 -8.84
CA GLY A 6 4.11 -15.18 -10.27
C GLY A 6 3.58 -13.79 -10.65
N ARG A 7 3.42 -12.86 -9.71
CA ARG A 7 3.01 -11.46 -9.96
C ARG A 7 4.21 -10.53 -9.94
N LYS A 8 4.33 -9.70 -10.98
CA LYS A 8 5.40 -8.69 -11.07
C LYS A 8 5.22 -7.64 -9.97
N THR A 9 6.14 -7.64 -9.01
CA THR A 9 6.27 -6.55 -8.04
C THR A 9 6.78 -5.31 -8.76
N ARG A 10 6.11 -4.17 -8.57
CA ARG A 10 6.49 -2.87 -9.15
C ARG A 10 6.97 -1.87 -8.09
N SER A 11 6.63 -2.08 -6.83
CA SER A 11 7.12 -1.28 -5.70
C SER A 11 7.11 -2.08 -4.40
N ILE A 12 7.90 -1.62 -3.44
CA ILE A 12 8.07 -2.22 -2.12
C ILE A 12 7.96 -1.09 -1.08
N ILE A 13 7.21 -1.33 -0.01
CA ILE A 13 7.11 -0.41 1.13
C ILE A 13 7.70 -1.12 2.34
N ILE A 14 8.64 -0.45 3.00
CA ILE A 14 9.29 -0.92 4.22
C ILE A 14 8.75 -0.08 5.36
N THR A 15 8.19 -0.73 6.37
CA THR A 15 7.78 -0.05 7.60
C THR A 15 8.85 -0.24 8.68
N ASP A 16 8.81 0.61 9.69
CA ASP A 16 9.64 0.51 10.90
C ASP A 16 9.33 -0.73 11.76
N SER A 17 8.17 -1.34 11.54
CA SER A 17 7.67 -2.49 12.28
C SER A 17 8.13 -3.84 11.69
N ASP A 18 9.24 -3.85 10.94
CA ASP A 18 9.74 -5.01 10.19
C ASP A 18 8.74 -5.61 9.18
N HIS A 19 7.68 -4.87 8.80
CA HIS A 19 6.75 -5.33 7.78
C HIS A 19 7.16 -4.84 6.39
N ILE A 20 7.13 -5.76 5.43
CA ILE A 20 7.42 -5.48 4.03
C ILE A 20 6.13 -5.70 3.23
N ILE A 21 5.67 -4.64 2.55
CA ILE A 21 4.49 -4.69 1.69
C ILE A 21 4.96 -4.70 0.23
N LEU A 22 4.57 -5.73 -0.52
CA LEU A 22 4.82 -5.83 -1.96
C LEU A 22 3.62 -5.27 -2.72
N SER A 23 3.88 -4.43 -3.72
CA SER A 23 2.84 -3.80 -4.52
C SER A 23 3.10 -3.94 -6.01
N GLY A 24 2.03 -4.20 -6.77
CA GLY A 24 2.02 -4.20 -8.24
C GLY A 24 1.80 -2.81 -8.84
N ILE A 25 1.66 -1.77 -8.02
CA ILE A 25 1.47 -0.38 -8.44
C ILE A 25 2.82 0.34 -8.44
N GLN A 26 2.97 1.35 -9.29
CA GLN A 26 4.16 2.19 -9.36
C GLN A 26 4.28 3.09 -8.11
N VAL A 27 5.50 3.31 -7.62
CA VAL A 27 5.74 4.09 -6.40
C VAL A 27 5.18 5.51 -6.51
N GLU A 28 5.29 6.16 -7.67
CA GLU A 28 4.78 7.53 -7.88
C GLU A 28 3.27 7.62 -7.67
N THR A 29 2.52 6.64 -8.17
CA THR A 29 1.06 6.57 -8.00
C THR A 29 0.68 6.34 -6.54
N ILE A 30 1.46 5.54 -5.81
CA ILE A 30 1.25 5.31 -4.38
C ILE A 30 1.48 6.61 -3.60
N THR A 31 2.59 7.29 -3.85
CA THR A 31 2.90 8.60 -3.24
C THR A 31 1.80 9.62 -3.50
N GLN A 32 1.32 9.69 -4.75
CA GLN A 32 0.19 10.56 -5.12
C GLN A 32 -1.10 10.23 -4.36
N ARG A 33 -1.41 8.95 -4.15
CA ARG A 33 -2.61 8.54 -3.40
C ARG A 33 -2.50 8.85 -1.91
N ILE A 34 -1.33 8.59 -1.32
CA ILE A 34 -1.07 8.88 0.09
C ILE A 34 -1.13 10.39 0.34
N THR A 35 -0.48 11.19 -0.51
CA THR A 35 -0.51 12.65 -0.36
C THR A 35 -1.87 13.26 -0.68
N SER A 36 -2.68 12.63 -1.53
CA SER A 36 -4.03 13.11 -1.88
C SER A 36 -5.08 12.77 -0.81
N GLY A 37 -4.69 12.09 0.27
CA GLY A 37 -5.30 12.21 1.60
C GLY A 37 -6.83 12.22 1.66
N LYS A 38 -7.53 11.45 0.81
CA LYS A 38 -8.94 11.18 1.02
C LYS A 38 -8.99 9.91 1.87
N PRO A 39 -9.10 10.00 3.21
CA PRO A 39 -9.44 8.83 3.98
C PRO A 39 -10.72 8.30 3.36
N ALA A 40 -10.71 7.03 2.94
CA ALA A 40 -11.96 6.34 2.69
C ALA A 40 -12.71 6.48 4.02
N ALA A 41 -13.73 7.33 4.03
CA ALA A 41 -14.60 7.46 5.17
C ALA A 41 -15.10 6.04 5.43
N TYR A 42 -14.61 5.41 6.50
CA TYR A 42 -15.38 4.37 7.12
C TYR A 42 -16.46 5.16 7.86
N PRO A 43 -17.70 5.17 7.37
CA PRO A 43 -18.77 5.66 8.21
C PRO A 43 -18.73 4.75 9.43
N VAL A 44 -18.39 5.32 10.58
CA VAL A 44 -18.63 4.64 11.84
C VAL A 44 -20.16 4.58 11.96
N GLU A 45 -20.71 3.42 11.63
CA GLU A 45 -22.10 3.13 11.97
C GLU A 45 -22.18 3.03 13.49
N GLY A 46 -22.84 4.01 14.11
CA GLY A 46 -23.20 3.98 15.53
C GLY A 46 -22.63 5.13 16.34
N GLU A 47 -23.53 5.76 17.07
CA GLU A 47 -23.32 6.87 18.01
C GLU A 47 -22.49 6.51 19.25
#